data_AF-R9N3B7-F1
#
_entry.id   AF-R9N3B7-F1
#
_cell.length_a   1.000
_cell.length_b   1.000
_cell.length_c   1.000
_cell.angle_alpha   90.00
_cell.angle_beta   90.00
_cell.angle_gamma   90.00
#
_symmetry.space_group_name_H-M   'P 1'
#
loop_
_entity.id
_entity.type
_entity.pdbx_description
1 polymer ?
#
loop_
_entity_poly.entity_id
_entity_poly.type
_entity_poly.pdbx_seq_one_letter_code
_entity_poly.pdbx_strand_id
1 'polypeptide(L)'
;MEKDSALYQLMDTRMHSVMNGIVSSDGEYQAILRKSDIYSGELERMDLSKEIRLLIDRYVSEQNALGEYSNASEPPFYRLRAI
;
A
#
# COMPACT_ATOMS: atom_id res chain seq x y z
N MET A 1 19.77 15.93 16.07
CA MET A 1 19.22 16.74 14.97
C MET A 1 17.79 17.09 15.35
N GLU A 2 17.37 18.34 15.23
CA GLU A 2 15.95 18.68 15.37
C GLU A 2 15.15 17.97 14.29
N LYS A 3 14.15 17.19 14.72
CA LYS A 3 13.26 16.43 13.84
C LYS A 3 12.39 17.34 12.95
N ASP A 4 12.29 18.62 13.28
CA ASP A 4 11.53 19.63 12.52
C ASP A 4 12.40 20.44 11.55
N SER A 5 13.70 20.17 11.49
CA SER A 5 14.57 20.85 10.53
C SER A 5 14.20 20.43 9.10
N ALA A 6 14.21 21.39 8.18
CA ALA A 6 13.98 21.12 6.75
C ALA A 6 14.93 20.04 6.20
N LEU A 7 16.16 19.95 6.74
CA LEU A 7 17.12 18.90 6.41
C LEU A 7 16.65 17.51 6.85
N TYR A 8 16.06 17.38 8.05
CA TYR A 8 15.51 16.11 8.53
C TYR A 8 14.32 15.66 7.66
N GLN A 9 13.40 16.57 7.31
CA GLN A 9 12.27 16.26 6.43
C GLN A 9 12.71 15.84 5.02
N LEU A 10 13.73 16.49 4.46
CA LEU A 10 14.31 16.12 3.16
C LEU A 10 14.97 14.74 3.21
N MET A 11 15.66 14.41 4.31
CA MET A 11 16.27 13.09 4.51
C MET A 11 15.21 12.00 4.64
N ASP A 12 14.16 12.25 5.41
CA ASP A 12 13.01 11.34 5.57
C ASP A 12 12.34 11.06 4.23
N THR A 13 12.03 12.12 3.47
CA THR A 13 11.44 12.01 2.12
C THR A 13 12.34 11.22 1.16
N ARG A 14 13.65 11.48 1.18
CA ARG A 14 14.63 10.77 0.34
C ARG A 14 14.71 9.29 0.72
N MET A 15 14.76 8.99 2.01
CA MET A 15 14.85 7.63 2.53
C MET A 15 13.59 6.84 2.19
N HIS A 16 12.42 7.45 2.35
CA HIS A 16 11.15 6.92 1.88
C HIS A 16 11.22 6.60 0.38
N SER A 17 11.56 7.58 -0.48
CA SER A 17 11.66 7.35 -1.94
C SER A 17 12.61 6.21 -2.34
N VAL A 18 13.77 6.08 -1.69
CA VAL A 18 14.72 4.98 -1.95
C VAL A 18 14.13 3.63 -1.53
N MET A 19 13.51 3.56 -0.35
CA MET A 19 12.84 2.33 0.10
C MET A 19 11.72 1.93 -0.87
N ASN A 20 11.01 2.90 -1.46
CA ASN A 20 9.95 2.62 -2.45
C ASN A 20 10.54 2.02 -3.71
N GLY A 21 11.68 2.52 -4.17
CA GLY A 21 12.38 1.96 -5.32
C GLY A 21 12.86 0.54 -5.08
N ILE A 22 13.32 0.23 -3.86
CA ILE A 22 13.76 -1.12 -3.48
C ILE A 22 12.55 -2.07 -3.37
N VAL A 23 11.51 -1.68 -2.64
CA VAL A 23 10.27 -2.48 -2.50
C VAL A 23 9.58 -2.67 -3.85
N SER A 24 9.55 -1.64 -4.70
CA SER A 24 8.98 -1.77 -6.05
C SER A 24 9.79 -2.70 -6.96
N SER A 25 11.08 -2.91 -6.68
CA SER A 25 11.92 -3.86 -7.40
C SER A 25 11.99 -5.25 -6.74
N ASP A 26 11.36 -5.41 -5.56
CA ASP A 26 11.23 -6.69 -4.89
C ASP A 26 10.28 -7.63 -5.65
N GLY A 27 10.74 -8.84 -5.89
CA GLY A 27 10.01 -9.84 -6.67
C GLY A 27 8.75 -10.34 -5.96
N GLU A 28 8.78 -10.43 -4.62
CA GLU A 28 7.61 -10.83 -3.84
C GLU A 28 6.54 -9.75 -3.86
N TYR A 29 6.93 -8.49 -3.66
CA TYR A 29 6.02 -7.34 -3.83
C TYR A 29 5.39 -7.31 -5.23
N GLN A 30 6.18 -7.48 -6.29
CA GLN A 30 5.66 -7.53 -7.65
C GLN A 30 4.73 -8.73 -7.91
N ALA A 31 4.97 -9.88 -7.28
CA ALA A 31 4.09 -11.04 -7.36
C ALA A 31 2.74 -10.79 -6.67
N ILE A 32 2.75 -10.09 -5.53
CA ILE A 32 1.53 -9.68 -4.81
C ILE A 32 0.73 -8.69 -5.66
N LEU A 33 1.37 -7.67 -6.25
CA LEU A 33 0.70 -6.71 -7.14
C LEU A 33 0.01 -7.41 -8.32
N ARG A 34 0.69 -8.34 -8.99
CA ARG A 34 0.10 -9.09 -10.11
C ARG A 34 -1.13 -9.91 -9.69
N LYS A 35 -1.10 -10.53 -8.51
CA LYS A 35 -2.27 -11.24 -7.97
C LYS A 35 -3.41 -10.29 -7.62
N SER A 36 -3.09 -9.14 -7.03
CA SER A 36 -4.06 -8.08 -6.73
C SER A 36 -4.78 -7.61 -8.00
N ASP A 37 -4.06 -7.40 -9.11
CA ASP A 37 -4.65 -7.01 -10.38
C ASP A 37 -5.60 -8.08 -10.95
N ILE A 38 -5.25 -9.36 -10.81
CA ILE A 38 -6.12 -10.47 -11.21
C ILE A 38 -7.42 -10.45 -10.40
N TYR A 39 -7.32 -10.33 -9.07
CA TYR A 39 -8.50 -10.31 -8.20
C TYR A 39 -9.38 -9.08 -8.43
N SER A 40 -8.79 -7.91 -8.65
CA SER A 40 -9.54 -6.70 -9.01
C SER A 40 -10.33 -6.91 -10.30
N GLY A 41 -9.69 -7.46 -11.34
CA GLY A 41 -10.38 -7.79 -12.59
C GLY A 41 -11.43 -8.89 -12.47
N GLU A 42 -11.31 -9.82 -11.52
CA GLU A 42 -12.37 -10.78 -11.19
C GLU A 42 -13.56 -10.12 -10.50
N LEU A 43 -13.29 -9.24 -9.52
CA LEU A 43 -14.33 -8.49 -8.81
C LEU A 43 -15.12 -7.55 -9.74
N GLU A 44 -14.45 -6.92 -10.71
CA GLU A 44 -15.12 -6.13 -11.76
C GLU A 44 -16.07 -6.98 -12.61
N ARG A 45 -15.70 -8.24 -12.91
CA ARG A 45 -16.51 -9.17 -13.72
C ARG A 45 -17.71 -9.77 -12.98
N MET A 46 -17.75 -9.68 -11.65
CA MET A 46 -18.82 -10.26 -10.82
C MET A 46 -20.11 -9.44 -10.79
N ASP A 47 -20.17 -8.29 -11.49
CA ASP A 47 -21.32 -7.36 -11.52
C ASP A 47 -21.87 -7.05 -10.11
N LEU A 48 -20.96 -6.82 -9.17
CA LEU A 48 -21.31 -6.55 -7.78
C LEU A 48 -22.06 -5.22 -7.67
N SER A 49 -23.05 -5.17 -6.77
CA SER A 49 -23.73 -3.92 -6.46
C SER A 49 -22.74 -2.88 -5.93
N LYS A 50 -23.05 -1.60 -6.11
CA LYS A 50 -22.21 -0.49 -5.63
C LYS A 50 -21.95 -0.58 -4.13
N GLU A 51 -22.93 -1.01 -3.36
CA GLU A 51 -22.84 -1.12 -1.90
C GLU A 51 -21.84 -2.21 -1.47
N ILE A 52 -21.83 -3.35 -2.17
CA ILE A 52 -20.88 -4.44 -1.90
C ILE A 52 -19.45 -4.01 -2.24
N ARG A 53 -19.24 -3.34 -3.38
CA ARG A 53 -17.93 -2.81 -3.77
C ARG A 53 -17.37 -1.84 -2.71
N LEU A 54 -18.19 -0.88 -2.29
CA LEU A 54 -17.82 0.08 -1.25
C LEU A 54 -17.45 -0.59 0.09
N LEU A 55 -18.16 -1.65 0.47
CA LEU A 55 -17.85 -2.40 1.69
C LEU A 55 -16.49 -3.10 1.58
N ILE A 56 -16.20 -3.72 0.44
CA ILE A 56 -14.91 -4.37 0.16
C ILE A 56 -13.79 -3.34 0.22
N ASP A 57 -13.92 -2.21 -0.46
CA ASP A 57 -12.89 -1.16 -0.50
C ASP A 57 -12.59 -0.62 0.90
N ARG A 58 -13.64 -0.38 1.69
CA ARG A 58 -13.48 0.08 3.07
C ARG A 58 -12.77 -0.96 3.93
N TYR A 59 -13.18 -2.22 3.85
CA TYR A 59 -12.56 -3.31 4.61
C TYR A 59 -11.08 -3.49 4.25
N VAL A 60 -10.74 -3.53 2.95
CA VAL A 60 -9.35 -3.66 2.49
C VAL A 60 -8.51 -2.47 2.93
N SER A 61 -9.06 -1.25 2.85
CA SER A 61 -8.37 -0.04 3.32
C SER A 61 -8.07 -0.09 4.82
N GLU A 62 -9.04 -0.53 5.64
CA GLU A 62 -8.84 -0.69 7.09
C GLU A 62 -7.81 -1.78 7.41
N GLN A 63 -7.81 -2.91 6.70
CA GLN A 63 -6.80 -3.97 6.90
C GLN A 63 -5.39 -3.53 6.49
N ASN A 64 -5.25 -2.80 5.39
CA ASN A 64 -3.97 -2.24 4.97
C ASN A 64 -3.40 -1.28 6.03
N ALA A 65 -4.26 -0.39 6.56
CA ALA A 65 -3.88 0.52 7.64
C ALA A 65 -3.45 -0.24 8.91
N LEU A 66 -4.18 -1.30 9.30
CA LEU A 66 -3.80 -2.15 10.43
C LEU A 66 -2.43 -2.80 10.23
N GLY A 67 -2.13 -3.28 9.02
CA GLY A 67 -0.82 -3.81 8.67
C GLY A 67 0.30 -2.76 8.78
N GLU A 68 0.04 -1.52 8.38
CA GLU A 68 0.98 -0.41 8.53
C GLU A 68 1.25 -0.09 10.02
N TYR A 69 0.21 -0.10 10.86
CA TYR A 69 0.35 0.13 12.30
C TYR A 69 1.04 -1.04 13.03
N SER A 70 0.86 -2.29 12.59
CA SER A 70 1.53 -3.46 13.17
C SER A 70 3.00 -3.54 12.76
N ASN A 71 3.33 -3.07 11.56
CA ASN A 71 4.66 -3.16 10.96
C ASN A 71 5.52 -1.92 11.23
N ALA A 72 5.21 -1.08 12.22
CA ALA A 72 5.97 0.14 12.51
C ALA A 72 7.47 -0.07 12.92
N SER A 73 7.98 -1.31 12.90
CA SER A 73 9.42 -1.64 12.94
C SER A 73 10.04 -2.01 11.58
N GLU A 74 9.26 -2.09 10.50
CA GLU A 74 9.68 -2.44 9.13
C GLU A 74 9.07 -1.45 8.09
N PRO A 75 9.74 -1.21 6.96
CA PRO A 75 9.39 -0.10 6.07
C PRO A 75 8.00 -0.27 5.42
N PRO A 76 7.33 0.85 5.07
CA PRO A 76 5.91 0.87 4.70
C PRO A 76 5.64 0.05 3.43
N PHE A 77 4.70 -0.89 3.54
CA PHE A 77 4.17 -1.64 2.40
C PHE A 77 3.23 -0.73 1.59
N TYR A 78 3.64 -0.35 0.39
CA TYR A 78 2.83 0.53 -0.46
C TYR A 78 1.55 -0.14 -0.95
N ARG A 79 0.42 0.46 -0.53
CA ARG A 79 -0.91 0.54 -1.18
C ARG A 79 -1.29 -0.64 -2.09
N LEU A 80 -2.07 -1.57 -1.54
CA LEU A 80 -3.09 -2.25 -2.33
C LEU A 80 -4.11 -1.20 -2.79
N ARG A 81 -4.26 -1.07 -4.10
CA ARG A 81 -5.18 -0.16 -4.76
C ARG A 81 -6.62 -0.52 -4.33
N ALA A 82 -7.36 0.44 -3.77
CA ALA A 82 -8.81 0.34 -3.63
C ALA A 82 -9.43 0.25 -5.05
N ILE A 83 -10.48 -0.57 -5.19
CA ILE A 83 -11.17 -0.87 -6.45
C ILE A 83 -12.02 0.33 -6.89
#